data_AF-A0A6J8BSM3-F1
#
_entry.id   AF-A0A6J8BSM3-F1
#
_cell.length_a   1.000
_cell.length_b   1.000
_cell.length_c   1.000
_cell.angle_alpha   90.00
_cell.angle_beta   90.00
_cell.angle_gamma   90.00
#
_symmetry.space_group_name_H-M   'P 1'
#
loop_
_entity.id
_entity.type
_entity.pdbx_description
1 polymer ?
#
loop_
_entity_poly.entity_id
_entity_poly.type
_entity_poly.pdbx_seq_one_letter_code
_entity_poly.pdbx_strand_id
1 'polypeptide(L)'
;MSATLRDKTDRFLSDQMRNHLFEVQQGEAFDLGALNIQRGRDHGIAGYNEYREYCDLYRAKHFGNAYGGLVDHDKSTARALSEVYSHPDDIDLFVGGISEKPASGESILGPTFRCLIALQFLNYKHGDRFFYENNFPATGFTLDQLNEIKQQTFAGIYCRTLKLEYIQPNIFINPDSQKPPVKRIHCDELPSLNLDYWKT
;
A
#
# COMPACT_ATOMS: atom_id res chain seq x y z
N MET A 1 32.19 -5.57 7.89
CA MET A 1 30.74 -5.77 8.07
C MET A 1 30.09 -5.43 6.74
N SER A 2 29.67 -6.45 5.99
CA SER A 2 28.99 -6.26 4.70
C SER A 2 27.67 -5.55 4.97
N ALA A 3 27.51 -4.35 4.43
CA ALA A 3 26.23 -3.66 4.41
C ALA A 3 25.31 -4.45 3.48
N THR A 4 24.53 -5.37 4.04
CA THR A 4 23.42 -5.98 3.33
C THR A 4 22.53 -4.84 2.83
N LEU A 5 22.36 -4.73 1.52
CA LEU A 5 21.36 -3.86 0.91
C LEU A 5 20.03 -4.20 1.59
N ARG A 6 19.51 -3.31 2.43
CA ARG A 6 18.14 -3.43 2.93
C ARG A 6 17.24 -3.27 1.72
N ASP A 7 16.44 -4.28 1.43
CA ASP A 7 15.35 -4.13 0.48
C ASP A 7 14.47 -2.95 0.90
N LYS A 8 13.99 -2.17 -0.07
CA LYS A 8 13.18 -0.97 0.20
C LYS A 8 11.93 -1.29 1.04
N THR A 9 11.44 -2.52 0.94
CA THR A 9 10.33 -3.09 1.71
C THR A 9 10.52 -4.61 1.78
N ASP A 10 10.37 -5.21 2.96
CA ASP A 10 10.27 -6.66 3.08
C ASP A 10 8.79 -7.11 3.05
N ARG A 11 8.59 -8.41 2.81
CA ARG A 11 7.25 -9.03 2.67
C ARG A 11 6.84 -9.80 3.92
N PHE A 12 7.48 -9.51 5.04
CA PHE A 12 7.28 -10.21 6.30
C PHE A 12 6.51 -9.34 7.26
N LEU A 13 5.70 -9.98 8.09
CA LEU A 13 5.07 -9.32 9.21
C LEU A 13 6.08 -9.24 10.35
N SER A 14 6.12 -8.08 11.02
CA SER A 14 6.93 -7.92 12.22
C SER A 14 6.47 -8.89 13.29
N ASP A 15 7.40 -9.31 14.15
CA ASP A 15 7.12 -10.21 15.27
C ASP A 15 6.01 -9.67 16.18
N GLN A 16 5.95 -8.34 16.35
CA GLN A 16 4.92 -7.68 17.13
C GLN A 16 3.51 -7.89 16.56
N MET A 17 3.36 -7.92 15.24
CA MET A 17 2.07 -8.16 14.58
C MET A 17 1.74 -9.65 14.46
N ARG A 18 2.76 -10.50 14.39
CA ARG A 18 2.61 -11.95 14.19
C ARG A 18 2.41 -12.71 15.49
N ASN A 19 3.06 -12.32 16.58
CA ASN A 19 3.04 -13.10 17.83
C ASN A 19 2.50 -12.31 19.02
N HIS A 20 2.41 -10.98 18.92
CA HIS A 20 2.10 -10.10 20.05
C HIS A 20 0.95 -9.12 19.75
N LEU A 21 0.07 -9.44 18.79
CA LEU A 21 -1.04 -8.56 18.45
C LEU A 21 -2.04 -8.49 19.62
N PHE A 22 -2.22 -7.29 20.17
CA PHE A 22 -3.06 -7.02 21.35
C PHE A 22 -2.71 -7.90 22.57
N GLU A 23 -1.42 -8.17 22.76
CA GLU A 23 -0.96 -8.94 23.91
C GLU A 23 -1.41 -8.29 25.23
N VAL A 24 -2.14 -9.05 26.03
CA VAL A 24 -2.55 -8.66 27.38
C VAL A 24 -1.60 -9.27 28.41
N GLN A 25 -1.56 -8.69 29.62
CA GLN A 25 -0.64 -9.11 30.70
C GLN A 25 -0.73 -10.61 31.08
N GLN A 26 -1.77 -11.33 30.64
CA GLN A 26 -1.97 -12.76 30.87
C GLN A 26 -1.32 -13.66 29.81
N GLY A 27 -0.57 -13.09 28.85
CA GLY A 27 0.18 -13.85 27.84
C GLY A 27 -0.67 -14.36 26.67
N GLU A 28 -1.92 -13.90 26.56
CA GLU A 28 -2.74 -14.13 25.37
C GLU A 28 -2.40 -13.06 24.31
N ALA A 29 -2.06 -13.52 23.12
CA ALA A 29 -1.77 -12.67 21.98
C ALA A 29 -2.30 -13.30 20.69
N PHE A 30 -2.59 -12.44 19.71
CA PHE A 30 -3.06 -12.86 18.40
C PHE A 30 -1.95 -12.79 17.34
N ASP A 31 -2.15 -13.52 16.25
CA ASP A 31 -1.36 -13.41 15.02
C ASP A 31 -2.19 -12.71 13.94
N LEU A 32 -1.81 -11.48 13.57
CA LEU A 32 -2.54 -10.72 12.55
C LEU A 32 -2.51 -11.41 11.18
N GLY A 33 -1.39 -12.06 10.83
CA GLY A 33 -1.27 -12.78 9.57
C GLY A 33 -2.22 -13.97 9.54
N ALA A 34 -2.25 -14.76 10.62
CA ALA A 34 -3.18 -15.88 10.74
C ALA A 34 -4.65 -15.41 10.75
N LEU A 35 -4.95 -14.31 11.44
CA LEU A 35 -6.27 -13.69 11.43
C LEU A 35 -6.69 -13.23 10.02
N ASN A 36 -5.79 -12.64 9.24
CA ASN A 36 -6.10 -12.20 7.88
C ASN A 36 -6.38 -13.40 6.95
N ILE A 37 -5.63 -14.49 7.08
CA ILE A 37 -5.90 -15.75 6.35
C ILE A 37 -7.29 -16.27 6.72
N GLN A 38 -7.56 -16.40 8.02
CA GLN A 38 -8.83 -16.93 8.50
C GLN A 38 -10.01 -16.03 8.10
N ARG A 39 -9.83 -14.70 8.10
CA ARG A 39 -10.83 -13.72 7.65
C ARG A 39 -11.11 -13.86 6.15
N GLY A 40 -10.08 -14.06 5.33
CA GLY A 40 -10.26 -14.31 3.90
C GLY A 40 -11.13 -15.53 3.64
N ARG A 41 -10.89 -16.63 4.37
CA ARG A 41 -11.67 -17.86 4.29
C ARG A 41 -13.11 -17.68 4.78
N ASP A 42 -13.28 -17.00 5.92
CA ASP A 42 -14.58 -16.65 6.51
C ASP A 42 -15.45 -15.84 5.54
N HIS A 43 -14.84 -14.88 4.83
CA HIS A 43 -15.49 -14.06 3.82
C HIS A 43 -15.70 -14.76 2.47
N GLY A 44 -15.26 -16.02 2.32
CA GLY A 44 -15.36 -16.76 1.07
C GLY A 44 -14.54 -16.14 -0.08
N ILE A 45 -13.43 -15.46 0.25
CA ILE A 45 -12.54 -14.87 -0.76
C ILE A 45 -11.91 -16.00 -1.58
N ALA A 46 -12.02 -15.88 -2.90
CA ALA A 46 -11.46 -16.86 -3.82
C ALA A 46 -9.92 -16.99 -3.69
N GLY A 47 -9.38 -18.09 -4.20
CA GLY A 47 -7.95 -18.35 -4.19
C GLY A 47 -7.16 -17.33 -5.00
N TYR A 48 -5.88 -17.21 -4.70
CA TYR A 48 -4.93 -16.27 -5.30
C TYR A 48 -4.94 -16.30 -6.84
N ASN A 49 -5.00 -17.49 -7.44
CA ASN A 49 -5.00 -17.65 -8.89
C ASN A 49 -6.23 -17.04 -9.59
N GLU A 50 -7.39 -17.01 -8.93
CA GLU A 50 -8.60 -16.37 -9.49
C GLU A 50 -8.36 -14.86 -9.70
N TYR A 51 -7.68 -14.23 -8.74
CA TYR A 51 -7.35 -12.82 -8.81
C TYR A 51 -6.18 -12.51 -9.74
N ARG A 52 -5.25 -13.47 -9.92
CA ARG A 52 -4.23 -13.36 -10.97
C ARG A 52 -4.90 -13.26 -12.33
N GLU A 53 -5.80 -14.18 -12.65
CA GLU A 53 -6.52 -14.17 -13.93
C GLU A 53 -7.43 -12.96 -14.09
N TYR A 54 -8.13 -12.53 -13.03
CA TYR A 54 -8.89 -11.29 -13.03
C TYR A 54 -8.03 -10.06 -13.37
N CYS A 55 -6.75 -10.08 -13.00
CA CYS A 55 -5.77 -9.04 -13.26
C CYS A 55 -4.92 -9.27 -14.53
N ASP A 56 -5.40 -10.11 -15.46
CA ASP A 56 -4.71 -10.48 -16.71
C ASP A 56 -3.30 -11.08 -16.49
N LEU A 57 -3.04 -11.65 -15.32
CA LEU A 57 -1.82 -12.38 -15.01
C LEU A 57 -2.03 -13.88 -15.28
N TYR A 58 -0.95 -14.55 -15.70
CA TYR A 58 -1.00 -15.99 -15.92
C TYR A 58 -1.27 -16.74 -14.61
N ARG A 59 -2.21 -17.68 -14.65
CA ARG A 59 -2.45 -18.65 -13.58
C ARG A 59 -1.20 -19.50 -13.32
N ALA A 60 -0.81 -19.64 -12.05
CA ALA A 60 0.28 -20.51 -11.66
C ALA A 60 -0.20 -21.97 -11.58
N LYS A 61 0.42 -22.87 -12.34
CA LYS A 61 0.08 -24.30 -12.40
C LYS A 61 0.97 -25.16 -11.51
N HIS A 62 2.06 -24.61 -11.01
CA HIS A 62 2.98 -25.26 -10.09
C HIS A 62 3.72 -24.23 -9.24
N PHE A 63 4.28 -24.65 -8.11
CA PHE A 63 5.02 -23.77 -7.21
C PHE A 63 6.37 -23.29 -7.76
N GLY A 64 6.91 -23.92 -8.80
CA GLY A 64 8.18 -23.51 -9.40
C GLY A 64 8.16 -22.05 -9.92
N ASN A 65 9.28 -21.35 -9.79
CA ASN A 65 9.46 -19.96 -10.23
C ASN A 65 9.91 -19.86 -11.71
N ALA A 66 9.28 -20.68 -12.56
CA ALA A 66 9.53 -20.74 -14.00
C ALA A 66 8.23 -20.47 -14.74
N TYR A 67 8.30 -20.42 -16.08
CA TYR A 67 7.11 -20.23 -16.92
C TYR A 67 5.99 -21.19 -16.51
N GLY A 68 4.79 -20.64 -16.26
CA GLY A 68 3.63 -21.40 -15.80
C GLY A 68 3.55 -21.62 -14.29
N GLY A 69 4.45 -21.04 -13.48
CA GLY A 69 4.36 -21.10 -12.02
C GLY A 69 4.38 -19.74 -11.32
N LEU A 70 4.91 -19.69 -10.11
CA LEU A 70 4.95 -18.49 -9.25
C LEU A 70 6.09 -17.54 -9.66
N VAL A 71 6.00 -16.99 -10.87
CA VAL A 71 7.04 -16.12 -11.48
C VAL A 71 7.25 -14.79 -10.75
N ASP A 72 6.21 -14.34 -10.06
CA ASP A 72 6.19 -13.07 -9.32
C ASP A 72 6.75 -13.23 -7.90
N HIS A 73 7.15 -14.44 -7.49
CA HIS A 73 7.71 -14.72 -6.17
C HIS A 73 9.22 -14.90 -6.23
N ASP A 74 9.89 -14.92 -5.08
CA ASP A 74 11.26 -15.44 -4.97
C ASP A 74 11.25 -16.96 -4.85
N LYS A 75 12.37 -17.61 -5.22
CA LYS A 75 12.50 -19.07 -5.14
C LYS A 75 12.25 -19.62 -3.74
N SER A 76 12.71 -18.91 -2.70
CA SER A 76 12.49 -19.29 -1.30
C SER A 76 11.01 -19.21 -0.93
N THR A 77 10.32 -18.15 -1.33
CA THR A 77 8.89 -17.96 -1.10
C THR A 77 8.05 -19.02 -1.80
N ALA A 78 8.34 -19.26 -3.09
CA ALA A 78 7.71 -20.32 -3.87
C ALA A 78 7.86 -21.70 -3.21
N ARG A 79 9.05 -22.00 -2.67
CA ARG A 79 9.29 -23.23 -1.91
C ARG A 79 8.48 -23.27 -0.61
N ALA A 80 8.48 -22.20 0.18
CA ALA A 80 7.72 -22.16 1.43
C ALA A 80 6.21 -22.36 1.18
N LEU A 81 5.67 -21.78 0.10
CA LEU A 81 4.27 -22.01 -0.30
C LEU A 81 4.00 -23.48 -0.65
N SER A 82 4.94 -24.15 -1.33
CA SER A 82 4.80 -25.58 -1.66
C SER A 82 4.85 -26.51 -0.46
N GLU A 83 5.39 -26.05 0.68
CA GLU A 83 5.44 -26.83 1.92
C GLU A 83 4.12 -26.73 2.72
N VAL A 84 3.24 -25.78 2.39
CA VAL A 84 2.00 -25.49 3.11
C VAL A 84 0.75 -25.80 2.28
N TYR A 85 0.77 -25.47 0.98
CA TYR A 85 -0.37 -25.65 0.08
C TYR A 85 -0.18 -26.86 -0.84
N SER A 86 -1.27 -27.57 -1.12
CA SER A 86 -1.23 -28.76 -2.00
C SER A 86 -1.15 -28.38 -3.48
N HIS A 87 -1.81 -27.30 -3.88
CA HIS A 87 -1.76 -26.73 -5.22
C HIS A 87 -1.72 -25.18 -5.18
N PRO A 88 -1.14 -24.49 -6.18
CA PRO A 88 -1.17 -23.01 -6.22
C PRO A 88 -2.57 -22.39 -6.23
N ASP A 89 -3.59 -23.15 -6.64
CA ASP A 89 -4.99 -22.73 -6.57
C ASP A 89 -5.52 -22.59 -5.14
N ASP A 90 -4.91 -23.31 -4.19
CA ASP A 90 -5.31 -23.31 -2.78
C ASP A 90 -4.72 -22.12 -2.00
N ILE A 91 -3.81 -21.34 -2.61
CA ILE A 91 -3.15 -20.22 -1.94
C ILE A 91 -4.19 -19.15 -1.61
N ASP A 92 -4.32 -18.78 -0.34
CA ASP A 92 -5.16 -17.66 0.08
C ASP A 92 -4.68 -16.35 -0.58
N LEU A 93 -5.61 -15.51 -1.07
CA LEU A 93 -5.28 -14.25 -1.76
C LEU A 93 -4.30 -13.38 -0.95
N PHE A 94 -4.55 -13.24 0.37
CA PHE A 94 -3.68 -12.45 1.25
C PHE A 94 -2.23 -12.94 1.19
N VAL A 95 -2.03 -14.26 1.32
CA VAL A 95 -0.71 -14.89 1.32
C VAL A 95 -0.03 -14.78 -0.03
N GLY A 96 -0.76 -15.07 -1.11
CA GLY A 96 -0.23 -14.98 -2.48
C GLY A 96 0.20 -13.55 -2.81
N GLY A 97 -0.67 -12.57 -2.56
CA GLY A 97 -0.48 -11.17 -2.93
C GLY A 97 0.61 -10.44 -2.13
N ILE A 98 0.70 -10.62 -0.80
CA ILE A 98 1.76 -9.97 -0.01
C ILE A 98 3.15 -10.55 -0.33
N SER A 99 3.19 -11.81 -0.78
CA SER A 99 4.44 -12.54 -0.97
C SER A 99 5.04 -12.40 -2.37
N GLU A 100 4.35 -11.70 -3.28
CA GLU A 100 4.89 -11.26 -4.57
C GLU A 100 6.04 -10.27 -4.37
N LYS A 101 7.04 -10.32 -5.25
CA LYS A 101 8.06 -9.27 -5.36
C LYS A 101 7.38 -7.97 -5.80
N PRO A 102 7.89 -6.80 -5.37
CA PRO A 102 7.37 -5.54 -5.85
C PRO A 102 7.38 -5.46 -7.38
N ALA A 103 6.29 -4.94 -7.95
CA ALA A 103 6.18 -4.70 -9.38
C ALA A 103 7.20 -3.64 -9.84
N SER A 104 7.42 -3.53 -11.15
CA SER A 104 8.39 -2.60 -11.73
C SER A 104 8.17 -1.14 -11.31
N GLY A 105 9.26 -0.37 -11.29
CA GLY A 105 9.28 1.03 -10.88
C GLY A 105 9.48 1.20 -9.38
N GLU A 106 8.77 2.16 -8.80
CA GLU A 106 8.83 2.47 -7.36
C GLU A 106 7.70 1.82 -6.55
N SER A 107 7.01 0.82 -7.14
CA SER A 107 5.93 0.11 -6.46
C SER A 107 6.47 -0.65 -5.23
N ILE A 108 5.71 -0.63 -4.14
CA ILE A 108 5.91 -1.51 -2.97
C ILE A 108 5.02 -2.75 -3.04
N LEU A 109 4.09 -2.79 -3.99
CA LEU A 109 3.14 -3.88 -4.18
C LEU A 109 3.57 -4.78 -5.33
N GLY A 110 3.33 -6.08 -5.19
CA GLY A 110 3.37 -7.01 -6.31
C GLY A 110 2.26 -6.78 -7.34
N PRO A 111 2.36 -7.41 -8.52
CA PRO A 111 1.44 -7.16 -9.63
C PRO A 111 -0.04 -7.42 -9.30
N THR A 112 -0.38 -8.45 -8.51
CA THR A 112 -1.78 -8.76 -8.18
C THR A 112 -2.38 -7.67 -7.31
N PHE A 113 -1.73 -7.32 -6.18
CA PHE A 113 -2.23 -6.27 -5.30
C PHE A 113 -2.13 -4.88 -5.89
N ARG A 114 -1.14 -4.61 -6.75
CA ARG A 114 -1.09 -3.38 -7.53
C ARG A 114 -2.36 -3.24 -8.39
N CYS A 115 -2.76 -4.29 -9.09
CA CYS A 115 -3.97 -4.30 -9.92
C CYS A 115 -5.24 -4.09 -9.06
N LEU A 116 -5.47 -4.93 -8.06
CA LEU A 116 -6.70 -4.89 -7.25
C LEU A 116 -6.87 -3.57 -6.52
N ILE A 117 -5.80 -3.05 -5.92
CA ILE A 117 -5.83 -1.77 -5.21
C ILE A 117 -6.06 -0.62 -6.19
N ALA A 118 -5.39 -0.61 -7.35
CA ALA A 118 -5.58 0.43 -8.36
C ALA A 118 -7.01 0.45 -8.89
N LEU A 119 -7.60 -0.72 -9.20
CA LEU A 119 -8.99 -0.83 -9.63
C LEU A 119 -9.96 -0.31 -8.57
N GLN A 120 -9.72 -0.64 -7.30
CA GLN A 120 -10.57 -0.18 -6.21
C GLN A 120 -10.50 1.35 -6.03
N PHE A 121 -9.30 1.94 -6.09
CA PHE A 121 -9.14 3.41 -6.04
C PHE A 121 -9.73 4.12 -7.26
N LEU A 122 -9.63 3.50 -8.45
CA LEU A 122 -10.28 4.00 -9.67
C LEU A 122 -11.80 4.05 -9.49
N ASN A 123 -12.38 2.97 -8.96
CA ASN A 123 -13.82 2.90 -8.69
C ASN A 123 -14.25 3.93 -7.63
N TYR A 124 -13.47 4.15 -6.57
CA TYR A 124 -13.76 5.20 -5.61
C TYR A 124 -13.71 6.59 -6.23
N LYS A 125 -12.70 6.87 -7.06
CA LYS A 125 -12.56 8.16 -7.74
C LYS A 125 -13.73 8.44 -8.69
N HIS A 126 -14.05 7.49 -9.58
CA HIS A 126 -15.07 7.68 -10.61
C HIS A 126 -16.50 7.45 -10.14
N GLY A 127 -16.69 6.64 -9.09
CA GLY A 127 -17.99 6.36 -8.50
C GLY A 127 -18.47 7.40 -7.49
N ASP A 128 -17.58 8.28 -7.02
CA ASP A 128 -17.93 9.32 -6.06
C ASP A 128 -18.36 10.62 -6.76
N ARG A 129 -19.65 10.96 -6.62
CA ARG A 129 -20.23 12.22 -7.11
C ARG A 129 -19.56 13.44 -6.48
N PHE A 130 -19.07 13.34 -5.26
CA PHE A 130 -18.40 14.40 -4.52
C PHE A 130 -16.87 14.32 -4.60
N PHE A 131 -16.32 13.48 -5.49
CA PHE A 131 -14.88 13.47 -5.70
C PHE A 131 -14.40 14.88 -6.06
N TYR A 132 -13.40 15.38 -5.33
CA TYR A 132 -13.09 16.82 -5.28
C TYR A 132 -12.68 17.44 -6.63
N GLU A 133 -12.21 16.64 -7.60
CA GLU A 133 -11.87 17.12 -8.95
C GLU A 133 -13.07 17.19 -9.90
N ASN A 134 -14.25 16.69 -9.48
CA ASN A 134 -15.45 16.77 -10.30
C ASN A 134 -15.95 18.21 -10.39
N ASN A 135 -16.41 18.60 -11.59
CA ASN A 135 -16.93 19.94 -11.86
C ASN A 135 -18.47 19.94 -12.06
N PHE A 136 -19.18 19.15 -11.25
CA PHE A 136 -20.65 19.12 -11.32
C PHE A 136 -21.24 20.40 -10.70
N PRO A 137 -22.22 21.07 -11.34
CA PRO A 137 -22.71 22.37 -10.87
C PRO A 137 -23.18 22.43 -9.41
N ALA A 138 -23.68 21.31 -8.88
CA ALA A 138 -24.23 21.24 -7.52
C ALA A 138 -23.24 20.76 -6.45
N THR A 139 -22.11 20.16 -6.84
CA THR A 139 -21.18 19.49 -5.88
C THR A 139 -19.70 19.74 -6.13
N GLY A 140 -19.34 20.31 -7.28
CA GLY A 140 -17.96 20.63 -7.62
C GLY A 140 -17.49 21.90 -6.93
N PHE A 141 -16.20 21.95 -6.66
CA PHE A 141 -15.52 23.19 -6.31
C PHE A 141 -15.42 24.10 -7.54
N THR A 142 -15.33 25.41 -7.32
CA THR A 142 -14.91 26.33 -8.39
C THR A 142 -13.46 26.04 -8.81
N LEU A 143 -13.05 26.54 -9.97
CA LEU A 143 -11.67 26.33 -10.44
C LEU A 143 -10.64 26.92 -9.47
N ASP A 144 -10.93 28.10 -8.90
CA ASP A 144 -10.04 28.74 -7.93
C ASP A 144 -9.93 27.93 -6.63
N GLN A 145 -11.06 27.45 -6.13
CA GLN A 145 -11.10 26.54 -4.98
C GLN A 145 -10.31 25.25 -5.23
N LEU A 146 -10.46 24.65 -6.42
CA LEU A 146 -9.73 23.44 -6.79
C LEU A 146 -8.22 23.68 -6.88
N ASN A 147 -7.80 24.84 -7.40
CA ASN A 147 -6.38 25.22 -7.48
C ASN A 147 -5.75 25.39 -6.09
N GLU A 148 -6.51 25.92 -5.12
CA GLU A 148 -6.07 26.02 -3.72
C GLU A 148 -5.94 24.66 -3.04
N ILE A 149 -6.90 23.75 -3.28
CA ILE A 149 -6.86 22.38 -2.75
C ILE A 149 -5.65 21.62 -3.31
N LYS A 150 -5.37 21.72 -4.61
CA LYS A 150 -4.28 20.99 -5.28
C LYS A 150 -2.87 21.40 -4.82
N GLN A 151 -2.73 22.59 -4.23
CA GLN A 151 -1.46 23.05 -3.67
C GLN A 151 -1.20 22.48 -2.27
N GLN A 152 -2.20 21.89 -1.61
CA GLN A 152 -2.04 21.39 -0.25
C GLN A 152 -1.14 20.16 -0.22
N THR A 153 -0.24 20.14 0.76
CA THR A 153 0.66 19.02 1.02
C THR A 153 0.39 18.44 2.41
N PHE A 154 0.66 17.15 2.59
CA PHE A 154 0.51 16.54 3.92
C PHE A 154 1.52 17.13 4.92
N ALA A 155 2.71 17.55 4.44
CA ALA A 155 3.66 18.35 5.20
C ALA A 155 3.06 19.68 5.69
N GLY A 156 2.34 20.40 4.83
CA GLY A 156 1.68 21.67 5.19
C GLY A 156 0.61 21.47 6.25
N ILE A 157 -0.14 20.36 6.20
CA ILE A 157 -1.12 20.00 7.24
C ILE A 157 -0.41 19.77 8.59
N TYR A 158 0.72 19.05 8.59
CA TYR A 158 1.52 18.82 9.81
C TYR A 158 2.03 20.14 10.41
N CYS A 159 2.62 21.03 9.60
CA CYS A 159 3.10 22.33 10.06
C CYS A 159 2.00 23.14 10.77
N ARG A 160 0.80 23.20 10.18
CA ARG A 160 -0.34 23.94 10.75
C ARG A 160 -0.91 23.30 12.02
N THR A 161 -0.82 21.99 12.16
CA THR A 161 -1.46 21.25 13.26
C THR A 161 -0.52 21.04 14.46
N LEU A 162 0.78 20.88 14.22
CA LEU A 162 1.74 20.40 15.22
C LEU A 162 2.76 21.47 15.67
N LYS A 163 2.63 22.72 15.22
CA LYS A 163 3.54 23.84 15.56
C LYS A 163 5.01 23.52 15.26
N LEU A 164 5.27 22.93 14.09
CA LEU A 164 6.61 22.62 13.62
C LEU A 164 7.23 23.88 12.96
N GLU A 165 8.55 24.06 13.08
CA GLU A 165 9.28 25.08 12.31
C GLU A 165 9.84 24.51 11.00
N TYR A 166 10.30 23.26 11.01
CA TYR A 166 10.93 22.61 9.84
C TYR A 166 10.35 21.23 9.58
N ILE A 167 10.15 20.89 8.31
CA ILE A 167 9.60 19.60 7.90
C ILE A 167 10.21 19.11 6.58
N GLN A 168 10.14 17.80 6.37
CA GLN A 168 10.41 17.21 5.07
C GLN A 168 9.24 17.47 4.10
N PRO A 169 9.46 18.02 2.90
CA PRO A 169 8.38 18.40 1.98
C PRO A 169 7.45 17.26 1.57
N ASN A 170 8.02 16.07 1.31
CA ASN A 170 7.26 14.85 1.01
C ASN A 170 7.43 13.86 2.16
N ILE A 171 6.43 13.78 3.05
CA ILE A 171 6.52 12.97 4.27
C ILE A 171 6.48 11.45 4.04
N PHE A 172 6.16 11.00 2.82
CA PHE A 172 6.13 9.58 2.47
C PHE A 172 7.52 9.03 2.11
N ILE A 173 8.51 9.90 1.88
CA ILE A 173 9.88 9.49 1.59
C ILE A 173 10.62 9.29 2.91
N ASN A 174 11.41 8.23 3.03
CA ASN A 174 12.38 8.15 4.11
C ASN A 174 13.57 9.08 3.78
N PRO A 175 13.87 10.13 4.58
CA PRO A 175 14.96 11.06 4.30
C PRO A 175 16.33 10.37 4.18
N ASP A 176 16.54 9.30 4.95
CA ASP A 176 17.81 8.56 4.97
C ASP A 176 17.97 7.60 3.78
N SER A 177 16.88 7.35 3.04
CA SER A 177 16.90 6.53 1.82
C SER A 177 17.49 7.27 0.61
N GLN A 178 17.62 8.60 0.70
CA GLN A 178 18.10 9.46 -0.39
C GLN A 178 19.57 9.85 -0.18
N LYS A 179 20.31 9.95 -1.28
CA LYS A 179 21.72 10.40 -1.28
C LYS A 179 21.89 11.51 -2.34
N PRO A 180 22.03 12.80 -1.94
CA PRO A 180 22.03 13.30 -0.57
C PRO A 180 20.65 13.19 0.12
N PRO A 181 20.58 13.20 1.47
CA PRO A 181 19.31 13.20 2.18
C PRO A 181 18.42 14.38 1.79
N VAL A 182 17.10 14.18 1.85
CA VAL A 182 16.14 15.25 1.57
C VAL A 182 16.27 16.34 2.63
N LYS A 183 16.59 17.57 2.19
CA LYS A 183 16.69 18.73 3.08
C LYS A 183 15.31 19.11 3.62
N ARG A 184 15.21 19.32 4.94
CA ARG A 184 14.02 19.91 5.57
C ARG A 184 13.94 21.40 5.21
N ILE A 185 12.73 21.89 5.00
CA ILE A 185 12.43 23.29 4.68
C ILE A 185 11.69 23.93 5.85
N HIS A 186 11.71 25.26 5.94
CA HIS A 186 10.89 25.97 6.91
C HIS A 186 9.41 25.82 6.56
N CYS A 187 8.53 25.71 7.55
CA CYS A 187 7.10 25.53 7.32
C CYS A 187 6.46 26.67 6.53
N ASP A 188 7.00 27.89 6.62
CA ASP A 188 6.54 29.05 5.85
C ASP A 188 6.87 28.97 4.35
N GLU A 189 7.75 28.04 3.94
CA GLU A 189 8.05 27.79 2.52
C GLU A 189 6.98 26.91 1.85
N LEU A 190 6.09 26.27 2.63
CA LEU A 190 5.03 25.43 2.11
C LEU A 190 3.80 26.24 1.70
N PRO A 191 3.05 25.82 0.66
CA PRO A 191 1.82 26.49 0.27
C PRO A 191 0.81 26.58 1.43
N SER A 192 0.24 27.77 1.61
CA SER A 192 -0.88 27.99 2.51
C SER A 192 -2.20 27.89 1.75
N LEU A 193 -3.29 27.56 2.45
CA LEU A 193 -4.62 27.49 1.85
C LEU A 193 -5.26 28.87 1.90
N ASN A 194 -5.53 29.49 0.74
CA ASN A 194 -6.27 30.74 0.68
C ASN A 194 -7.78 30.48 0.76
N LEU A 195 -8.38 30.74 1.93
CA LEU A 195 -9.81 30.56 2.16
C LEU A 195 -10.68 31.70 1.61
N ASP A 196 -10.09 32.74 1.02
CA ASP A 196 -10.85 33.85 0.44
C ASP A 196 -11.76 33.39 -0.71
N TYR A 197 -11.39 32.33 -1.42
CA TYR A 197 -12.21 31.73 -2.49
C TYR A 197 -13.46 30.99 -1.98
N TRP A 198 -13.67 30.90 -0.66
CA TRP A 198 -14.87 30.34 -0.03
C TRP A 198 -15.75 31.40 0.63
N LYS A 199 -15.38 32.68 0.54
CA LYS A 199 -16.22 33.77 1.05
C LYS A 199 -17.51 33.85 0.23
N THR A 200 -18.65 33.89 0.93
CA THR A 200 -20.00 34.09 0.37
C THR A 200 -20.44 35.52 0.51
#